data_AF-A0A7L4PCC1-F1
#
_entry.id   AF-A0A7L4PCC1-F1
#
_cell.length_a   1.000
_cell.length_b   1.000
_cell.length_c   1.000
_cell.angle_alpha   90.00
_cell.angle_beta   90.00
_cell.angle_gamma   90.00
#
_symmetry.space_group_name_H-M   'P 1'
#
loop_
_entity.id
_entity.type
_entity.pdbx_description
1 polymer ?
#
loop_
_entity_poly.entity_id
_entity_poly.type
_entity_poly.pdbx_seq_one_letter_code
_entity_poly.pdbx_strand_id
1 'polypeptide(L)'
;MVRRESNKQLHIVMYRSKLVQNRCLIVIKNLKNDKNVFKVIPCSKIKIYLANLLRQKNFIKIKLLSLEGNYVKINTAIKGSGWLYFPTHKKAVGVVFYGRQGVVASPALPSREAYYIPLQSPILSLIDVQVIDFY
;
A
#
# COMPACT_ATOMS: atom_id res chain seq x y z
N MET A 1 30.53 4.14 14.02
CA MET A 1 29.39 3.47 14.68
C MET A 1 28.08 4.00 14.08
N VAL A 2 27.49 3.28 13.12
CA VAL A 2 26.21 3.70 12.53
C VAL A 2 25.09 3.05 13.34
N ARG A 3 24.27 3.89 13.99
CA ARG A 3 23.12 3.48 14.81
C ARG A 3 22.22 2.56 13.99
N ARG A 4 22.12 1.29 14.42
CA ARG A 4 21.05 0.38 14.03
C ARG A 4 19.77 0.85 14.73
N GLU A 5 18.92 1.58 14.02
CA GLU A 5 17.50 1.66 14.37
C GLU A 5 16.83 0.34 13.96
N SER A 6 17.05 -0.69 14.79
CA SER A 6 16.43 -2.00 14.69
C SER A 6 14.98 -1.92 15.17
N ASN A 7 14.10 -1.43 14.28
CA ASN A 7 12.67 -1.73 14.38
C ASN A 7 11.97 -1.82 13.01
N LYS A 8 12.73 -2.09 11.93
CA LYS A 8 12.17 -2.23 10.59
C LYS A 8 12.15 -3.70 10.19
N GLN A 9 10.95 -4.28 10.19
CA GLN A 9 10.61 -5.67 9.82
C GLN A 9 10.77 -5.94 8.30
N LEU A 10 11.46 -5.06 7.59
CA LEU A 10 11.58 -5.05 6.13
C LEU A 10 13.06 -4.97 5.75
N HIS A 11 13.50 -5.86 4.87
CA HIS A 11 14.84 -5.87 4.28
C HIS A 11 14.76 -5.54 2.80
N ILE A 12 15.40 -4.45 2.38
CA ILE A 12 15.36 -3.98 0.99
C ILE A 12 16.70 -4.27 0.32
N VAL A 13 16.69 -5.08 -0.72
CA VAL A 13 17.86 -5.42 -1.54
C VAL A 13 17.70 -4.84 -2.94
N MET A 14 18.78 -4.33 -3.50
CA MET A 14 18.82 -3.78 -4.85
C MET A 14 19.75 -4.60 -5.72
N TYR A 15 19.26 -5.00 -6.89
CA TYR A 15 20.04 -5.66 -7.92
C TYR A 15 20.08 -4.78 -9.16
N ARG A 16 21.26 -4.63 -9.74
CA ARG A 16 21.43 -3.99 -11.04
C ARG A 16 21.57 -5.07 -12.11
N SER A 17 20.75 -5.01 -13.15
CA SER A 17 20.89 -5.97 -14.25
C SER A 17 22.20 -5.73 -14.99
N LYS A 18 23.00 -6.78 -15.17
CA LYS A 18 24.21 -6.74 -16.02
C LYS A 18 23.86 -6.67 -17.51
N LEU A 19 22.69 -7.18 -17.89
CA LEU A 19 22.22 -7.25 -19.29
C LEU A 19 21.46 -5.99 -19.72
N VAL A 20 20.78 -5.32 -18.81
CA VAL A 20 20.01 -4.09 -19.08
C VAL A 20 20.44 -3.01 -18.10
N GLN A 21 21.51 -2.29 -18.44
CA GLN A 21 22.23 -1.38 -17.54
C GLN A 21 21.38 -0.25 -16.94
N ASN A 22 20.23 0.06 -17.56
CA ASN A 22 19.31 1.11 -17.13
C ASN A 22 18.16 0.61 -16.24
N ARG A 23 18.06 -0.70 -15.95
CA ARG A 23 17.01 -1.27 -15.09
C ARG A 23 17.60 -1.85 -13.82
N CYS A 24 16.98 -1.52 -12.70
CA CYS A 24 17.31 -2.04 -11.40
C CYS A 24 16.08 -2.74 -10.81
N LEU A 25 16.33 -3.88 -10.19
CA LEU A 25 15.34 -4.67 -9.47
C LEU A 25 15.48 -4.33 -7.98
N ILE A 26 14.37 -3.92 -7.38
CA ILE A 26 14.24 -3.74 -5.94
C ILE A 26 13.47 -4.94 -5.41
N VAL A 27 14.04 -5.59 -4.41
CA VAL A 27 13.42 -6.68 -3.67
C VAL A 27 13.20 -6.20 -2.26
N ILE A 28 11.94 -6.21 -1.83
CA ILE A 28 11.56 -5.86 -0.48
C ILE A 28 11.09 -7.13 0.19
N LYS A 29 11.88 -7.64 1.12
CA LYS A 29 11.58 -8.83 1.89
C LYS A 29 10.94 -8.44 3.20
N ASN A 30 9.82 -9.06 3.54
CA ASN A 30 9.37 -9.08 4.91
C ASN A 30 10.17 -10.13 5.67
N LEU A 31 10.72 -9.76 6.82
CA LEU A 31 11.50 -10.68 7.65
C LEU A 31 10.61 -11.54 8.57
N LYS A 32 9.30 -11.27 8.64
CA LYS A 32 8.35 -11.97 9.52
C LYS A 32 7.54 -13.06 8.82
N ASN A 33 7.30 -12.91 7.53
CA ASN A 33 6.67 -13.91 6.70
C ASN A 33 7.39 -13.85 5.35
N ASP A 34 7.59 -14.96 4.66
CA ASP A 34 8.44 -15.01 3.46
C ASP A 34 7.89 -14.25 2.23
N LYS A 35 6.98 -13.28 2.44
CA LYS A 35 6.41 -12.42 1.41
C LYS A 35 7.46 -11.42 0.93
N ASN A 36 7.66 -11.42 -0.37
CA ASN A 36 8.60 -10.55 -1.07
C ASN A 36 7.86 -9.72 -2.10
N VAL A 37 8.16 -8.42 -2.16
CA VAL A 37 7.72 -7.54 -3.25
C VAL A 37 8.89 -7.29 -4.18
N PHE A 38 8.66 -7.55 -5.47
CA PHE A 38 9.62 -7.31 -6.54
C PHE A 38 9.17 -6.10 -7.37
N LYS A 39 10.06 -5.14 -7.59
CA LYS A 39 9.79 -3.99 -8.44
C LYS A 39 10.96 -3.69 -9.36
N VAL A 40 10.72 -3.66 -10.66
CA VAL A 40 11.71 -3.24 -11.66
C VAL A 40 11.47 -1.79 -12.01
N ILE A 41 12.49 -0.95 -11.88
CA ILE A 41 12.44 0.48 -12.21
C ILE A 41 13.74 0.94 -12.88
N PRO A 42 13.74 2.10 -13.57
CA PRO A 42 14.97 2.70 -14.04
C PRO A 42 15.94 2.97 -12.90
N CYS A 43 17.22 2.65 -13.08
CA CYS A 43 18.20 2.78 -12.00
C CYS A 43 18.34 4.22 -11.49
N SER A 44 18.18 5.21 -12.37
CA SER A 44 18.17 6.64 -12.04
C SER A 44 17.05 7.03 -11.06
N LYS A 45 15.93 6.30 -11.05
CA LYS A 45 14.77 6.58 -10.20
C LYS A 45 14.81 5.86 -8.85
N ILE A 46 15.81 5.02 -8.57
CA ILE A 46 15.85 4.25 -7.33
C ILE A 46 15.89 5.13 -6.09
N LYS A 47 16.76 6.14 -6.06
CA LYS A 47 16.88 7.02 -4.88
C LYS A 47 15.55 7.71 -4.57
N ILE A 48 14.86 8.18 -5.61
CA ILE A 48 13.53 8.80 -5.50
C ILE A 48 12.50 7.79 -5.01
N TYR A 49 12.50 6.57 -5.58
CA TYR A 49 11.62 5.50 -5.17
C TYR A 49 11.81 5.14 -3.70
N LEU A 50 13.05 4.91 -3.24
CA LEU A 50 13.37 4.60 -1.84
C LEU A 50 13.01 5.76 -0.90
N ALA A 51 13.29 7.01 -1.30
CA ALA A 51 12.89 8.17 -0.52
C ALA A 51 11.37 8.23 -0.35
N ASN A 52 10.61 8.01 -1.42
CA ASN A 52 9.14 7.97 -1.39
C ASN A 52 8.60 6.78 -0.59
N LEU A 53 9.26 5.63 -0.71
CA LEU A 53 8.97 4.39 0.00
C LEU A 53 9.13 4.57 1.52
N LEU A 54 10.17 5.28 1.93
CA LEU A 54 10.50 5.55 3.35
C LEU A 54 9.80 6.79 3.91
N ARG A 55 9.36 7.74 3.08
CA ARG A 55 8.67 8.97 3.51
C ARG A 55 7.21 8.77 3.92
N GLN A 56 6.61 7.59 3.73
CA GLN A 56 5.15 7.51 3.70
C GLN A 56 4.45 7.79 5.04
N LYS A 57 3.61 8.83 5.00
CA LYS A 57 2.45 9.09 5.86
C LYS A 57 1.18 9.44 5.05
N ASN A 58 1.14 9.17 3.75
CA ASN A 58 0.00 9.56 2.88
C ASN A 58 -1.19 8.60 3.01
N PHE A 59 -1.48 8.18 4.24
CA PHE A 59 -2.68 7.43 4.57
C PHE A 59 -3.72 8.42 5.08
N ILE A 60 -4.86 8.47 4.41
CA ILE A 60 -5.96 9.30 4.88
C ILE A 60 -6.80 8.42 5.79
N LYS A 61 -6.80 8.73 7.10
CA LYS A 61 -7.73 8.06 8.00
C LYS A 61 -9.15 8.50 7.63
N ILE A 62 -10.00 7.53 7.32
CA ILE A 62 -11.39 7.77 6.96
C ILE A 62 -12.33 6.99 7.86
N LYS A 63 -13.52 7.55 8.07
CA LYS A 63 -14.64 6.91 8.75
C LYS A 63 -15.71 6.53 7.74
N LEU A 64 -16.09 5.27 7.74
CA LEU A 64 -17.17 4.71 6.95
C LEU A 64 -18.49 5.03 7.66
N LEU A 65 -19.37 5.73 6.97
CA LEU A 65 -20.66 6.17 7.49
C LEU A 65 -21.75 5.13 7.24
N SER A 66 -21.80 4.58 6.03
CA SER A 66 -22.71 3.49 5.66
C SER A 66 -22.07 2.57 4.62
N LEU A 67 -22.57 1.33 4.56
CA LEU A 67 -22.21 0.30 3.59
C LEU A 67 -23.51 -0.36 3.12
N GLU A 68 -23.81 -0.24 1.84
CA GLU A 68 -25.02 -0.75 1.18
C GLU A 68 -24.58 -1.64 0.02
N GLY A 69 -24.50 -2.96 0.26
CA GLY A 69 -23.81 -3.86 -0.66
C GLY A 69 -22.36 -3.43 -0.86
N ASN A 70 -21.96 -3.21 -2.11
CA ASN A 70 -20.61 -2.74 -2.45
C ASN A 70 -20.46 -1.21 -2.42
N TYR A 71 -21.49 -0.45 -2.06
CA TYR A 71 -21.42 1.01 -1.99
C TYR A 71 -21.08 1.46 -0.57
N VAL A 72 -20.09 2.34 -0.44
CA VAL A 72 -19.65 2.89 0.85
C VAL A 72 -19.75 4.41 0.85
N LYS A 73 -20.27 4.98 1.95
CA LYS A 73 -20.21 6.42 2.23
C LYS A 73 -19.13 6.71 3.25
N ILE A 74 -18.37 7.79 3.05
CA ILE A 74 -17.28 8.20 3.93
C ILE A 74 -17.42 9.65 4.40
N ASN A 75 -16.78 9.97 5.53
CA ASN A 75 -16.84 11.29 6.14
C ASN A 75 -16.06 12.39 5.37
N THR A 76 -15.11 11.99 4.52
CA THR A 76 -14.22 12.88 3.77
C THR A 76 -14.42 12.71 2.27
N ALA A 77 -14.27 13.77 1.48
CA ALA A 77 -14.32 13.66 0.02
C ALA A 77 -12.97 13.16 -0.53
N ILE A 78 -12.99 12.04 -1.27
CA ILE A 78 -11.83 11.46 -1.95
C ILE A 78 -12.21 11.20 -3.40
N LYS A 79 -11.27 11.40 -4.33
CA LYS A 79 -11.46 11.06 -5.74
C LYS A 79 -10.29 10.19 -6.20
N GLY A 80 -10.58 8.95 -6.59
CA GLY A 80 -9.59 8.01 -7.10
C GLY A 80 -9.73 6.60 -6.56
N SER A 81 -8.88 5.72 -7.08
CA SER A 81 -8.79 4.30 -6.74
C SER A 81 -7.68 4.03 -5.73
N GLY A 82 -7.93 3.08 -4.82
CA GLY A 82 -6.98 2.70 -3.79
C GLY A 82 -7.44 1.49 -3.00
N TRP A 83 -6.90 1.40 -1.79
CA TRP A 83 -7.21 0.37 -0.81
C TRP A 83 -7.76 1.02 0.46
N LEU A 84 -8.82 0.43 1.00
CA LEU A 84 -9.20 0.61 2.40
C LEU A 84 -8.40 -0.37 3.24
N TYR A 85 -7.38 0.13 3.92
CA TYR A 85 -6.54 -0.66 4.80
C TYR A 85 -7.08 -0.65 6.24
N PHE A 86 -7.26 -1.84 6.80
CA PHE A 86 -7.73 -2.12 8.15
C PHE A 86 -6.59 -2.77 8.96
N PRO A 87 -5.78 -1.99 9.71
CA PRO A 87 -4.54 -2.49 10.30
C PRO A 87 -4.75 -3.59 11.35
N THR A 88 -5.78 -3.45 12.20
CA THR A 88 -6.11 -4.43 13.23
C THR A 88 -6.40 -5.81 12.65
N HIS A 89 -6.95 -5.82 11.43
CA HIS A 89 -7.43 -7.01 10.75
C HIS A 89 -6.47 -7.50 9.68
N LYS A 90 -5.34 -6.79 9.48
CA LYS A 90 -4.38 -7.01 8.40
C LYS A 90 -5.09 -7.25 7.05
N LYS A 91 -6.10 -6.43 6.76
CA LYS A 91 -6.93 -6.57 5.55
C LYS A 91 -6.97 -5.28 4.75
N ALA A 92 -6.93 -5.38 3.43
CA ALA A 92 -7.10 -4.28 2.50
C ALA A 92 -8.18 -4.64 1.49
N VAL A 93 -9.11 -3.73 1.27
CA VAL A 93 -10.23 -3.90 0.32
C VAL A 93 -10.13 -2.85 -0.76
N GLY A 94 -10.17 -3.26 -2.02
CA GLY A 94 -10.11 -2.37 -3.17
C GLY A 94 -11.28 -1.40 -3.15
N VAL A 95 -11.02 -0.14 -3.47
CA VAL A 95 -12.04 0.90 -3.46
C VAL A 95 -11.83 1.91 -4.58
N VAL A 96 -12.93 2.42 -5.13
CA VAL A 96 -12.95 3.57 -6.03
C VAL A 96 -13.88 4.62 -5.44
N PHE A 97 -13.34 5.80 -5.13
CA PHE A 97 -14.11 6.92 -4.58
C PHE A 97 -14.41 8.00 -5.63
N TYR A 98 -15.62 8.54 -5.55
CA TYR A 98 -16.09 9.74 -6.21
C TYR A 98 -16.76 10.67 -5.18
N GLY A 99 -15.96 11.57 -4.59
CA GLY A 99 -16.42 12.45 -3.51
C GLY A 99 -16.57 11.67 -2.20
N ARG A 100 -17.74 11.75 -1.57
CA ARG A 100 -18.01 11.07 -0.28
C ARG A 100 -18.56 9.65 -0.45
N GLN A 101 -18.66 9.17 -1.68
CA GLN A 101 -19.20 7.86 -2.03
C GLN A 101 -18.15 7.07 -2.78
N GLY A 102 -18.16 5.75 -2.62
CA GLY A 102 -17.30 4.86 -3.38
C GLY A 102 -17.89 3.47 -3.53
N VAL A 103 -17.26 2.69 -4.41
CA VAL A 103 -17.53 1.27 -4.58
C VAL A 103 -16.36 0.49 -4.00
N VAL A 104 -16.64 -0.53 -3.20
CA VAL A 104 -15.65 -1.44 -2.61
C VAL A 104 -15.73 -2.83 -3.24
N ALA A 105 -14.61 -3.53 -3.26
CA ALA A 105 -14.51 -4.89 -3.80
C ALA A 105 -15.17 -5.97 -2.91
N SER A 106 -15.63 -5.62 -1.71
CA SER A 106 -16.26 -6.53 -0.77
C SER A 106 -17.47 -5.87 -0.11
N PRO A 107 -18.65 -6.53 -0.07
CA PRO A 107 -19.85 -5.99 0.57
C PRO A 107 -19.76 -6.02 2.09
N ALA A 108 -18.76 -6.70 2.64
CA ALA A 108 -18.46 -6.74 4.06
C ALA A 108 -17.11 -6.08 4.34
N LEU A 109 -17.12 -5.09 5.23
CA LEU A 109 -15.93 -4.40 5.71
C LEU A 109 -15.73 -4.69 7.21
N PRO A 110 -14.50 -4.96 7.65
CA PRO A 110 -14.25 -5.49 8.98
C PRO A 110 -14.23 -4.42 10.09
N SER A 111 -14.26 -3.13 9.74
CA SER A 111 -14.38 -2.01 10.67
C SER A 111 -14.97 -0.79 9.98
N ARG A 112 -15.45 0.18 10.77
CA ARG A 112 -15.90 1.50 10.29
C ARG A 112 -14.76 2.52 10.16
N GLU A 113 -13.55 2.19 10.59
CA GLU A 113 -12.37 3.03 10.39
C GLU A 113 -11.37 2.32 9.49
N ALA A 114 -10.88 3.04 8.49
CA ALA A 114 -9.89 2.55 7.55
C ALA A 114 -8.87 3.64 7.23
N TYR A 115 -7.72 3.21 6.75
CA TYR A 115 -6.76 4.09 6.09
C TYR A 115 -6.94 3.95 4.58
N TYR A 116 -7.28 5.05 3.91
CA TYR A 116 -7.25 5.07 2.45
C TYR A 116 -5.80 5.16 1.96
N ILE A 117 -5.43 4.21 1.11
CA ILE A 117 -4.12 4.11 0.47
C ILE A 117 -4.31 4.20 -1.04
N PRO A 118 -3.94 5.31 -1.70
CA PRO A 118 -4.05 5.43 -3.14
C PRO A 118 -3.25 4.34 -3.87
N LEU A 119 -3.72 3.83 -5.02
CA LEU A 119 -3.01 2.80 -5.79
C LEU A 119 -1.60 3.22 -6.23
N GLN A 120 -1.39 4.51 -6.45
CA GLN A 120 -0.08 5.07 -6.79
C GLN A 120 0.92 5.07 -5.61
N SER A 121 0.46 4.80 -4.40
CA SER A 121 1.33 4.72 -3.22
C SER A 121 2.15 3.43 -3.20
N PRO A 122 3.44 3.47 -2.83
CA PRO A 122 4.23 2.26 -2.66
C PRO A 122 3.57 1.23 -1.73
N ILE A 123 3.51 -0.02 -2.20
CA ILE A 123 2.78 -1.18 -1.61
C ILE A 123 3.30 -1.63 -0.23
N LEU A 124 4.33 -0.98 0.33
CA LEU A 124 4.97 -1.41 1.59
C LEU A 124 3.99 -1.66 2.73
N SER A 125 2.98 -0.80 2.89
CA SER A 125 1.97 -0.91 3.93
C SER A 125 1.05 -2.12 3.79
N LEU A 126 1.11 -2.83 2.66
CA LEU A 126 0.26 -3.96 2.31
C LEU A 126 1.01 -5.30 2.21
N ILE A 127 2.33 -5.35 2.49
CA ILE A 127 3.15 -6.55 2.29
C ILE A 127 2.64 -7.76 3.10
N ASP A 128 1.97 -7.53 4.23
CA ASP A 128 1.42 -8.57 5.11
C ASP A 128 -0.11 -8.59 5.16
N VAL A 129 -0.73 -7.91 4.21
CA VAL A 129 -2.16 -7.63 4.26
C VAL A 129 -2.88 -8.59 3.32
N GLN A 130 -3.98 -9.17 3.79
CA GLN A 130 -4.91 -9.87 2.91
C GLN A 130 -5.59 -8.84 2.02
N VAL A 131 -5.41 -8.96 0.71
CA VAL A 131 -5.95 -8.04 -0.28
C VAL A 131 -7.20 -8.66 -0.89
N ILE A 132 -8.27 -7.87 -1.02
CA ILE A 132 -9.46 -8.18 -1.81
C ILE A 132 -9.62 -7.06 -2.85
N ASP A 133 -9.20 -7.32 -4.09
CA ASP A 133 -9.35 -6.44 -5.25
C ASP A 133 -10.64 -6.70 -6.03
N PHE A 134 -10.85 -5.85 -7.04
CA PHE A 134 -11.82 -6.06 -8.11
C PHE A 134 -11.37 -7.08 -9.19
N TYR A 135 -10.17 -7.66 -9.08
CA TYR A 135 -9.52 -8.51 -10.09
C TYR A 135 -9.07 -9.84 -9.50
#